data_AF-A0A3C2BZL1-F1
#
_entry.id   AF-A0A3C2BZL1-F1
#
_cell.length_a   1.000
_cell.length_b   1.000
_cell.length_c   1.000
_cell.angle_alpha   90.00
_cell.angle_beta   90.00
_cell.angle_gamma   90.00
#
_symmetry.space_group_name_H-M   'P 1'
#
loop_
_entity.id
_entity.type
_entity.pdbx_description
1 polymer ?
#
loop_
_entity_poly.entity_id
_entity_poly.type
_entity_poly.pdbx_seq_one_letter_code
_entity_poly.pdbx_strand_id
1 'polypeptide(L)'
;VRDDDDLTASIRSVVATLVAGQGVDPRPGLERLGAGFVVLRSADTAAQLTASRMDAVPGLVAVGQTDVGWLWRITPLNQPVLQPADVAHRVRIVDGAGATVALVPSKYDDVDTAVAAGPEGRLVVLAERADPGWSAWFDGRKLTATTSGSAQAFTLPATAGQLTIRYDPPWA
;
A
#
# COMPACT_ATOMS: atom_id res chain seq x y z
N VAL A 1 9.31 19.55 -15.54
CA VAL A 1 8.40 19.86 -14.41
C VAL A 1 8.00 18.52 -13.84
N ARG A 2 8.51 18.20 -12.65
CA ARG A 2 8.63 16.85 -12.08
C ARG A 2 7.25 16.33 -11.63
N ASP A 3 7.08 15.00 -11.66
CA ASP A 3 5.96 14.17 -11.13
C ASP A 3 5.55 14.43 -9.66
N ASP A 4 5.97 15.53 -9.05
CA ASP A 4 5.77 15.87 -7.64
C ASP A 4 4.29 16.14 -7.28
N ASP A 5 3.40 16.28 -8.25
CA ASP A 5 2.02 16.68 -7.98
C ASP A 5 1.09 15.52 -7.58
N ASP A 6 1.15 14.34 -8.23
CA ASP A 6 0.14 13.29 -8.03
C ASP A 6 0.29 12.53 -6.71
N LEU A 7 1.51 12.12 -6.35
CA LEU A 7 1.74 11.43 -5.07
C LEU A 7 1.50 12.38 -3.89
N THR A 8 1.96 13.63 -4.01
CA THR A 8 1.77 14.65 -2.99
C THR A 8 0.29 14.98 -2.81
N ALA A 9 -0.46 15.07 -3.91
CA ALA A 9 -1.92 15.23 -3.86
C ALA A 9 -2.60 14.01 -3.20
N SER A 10 -2.14 12.79 -3.50
CA SER A 10 -2.66 11.56 -2.88
C SER A 10 -2.43 11.55 -1.36
N ILE A 11 -1.21 11.85 -0.91
CA ILE A 11 -0.87 11.95 0.51
C ILE A 11 -1.72 13.03 1.18
N ARG A 12 -1.82 14.23 0.57
CA ARG A 12 -2.62 15.33 1.10
C ARG A 12 -4.10 14.95 1.23
N SER A 13 -4.64 14.26 0.23
CA SER A 13 -6.03 13.78 0.23
C SER A 13 -6.26 12.78 1.36
N VAL A 14 -5.37 11.79 1.53
CA VAL A 14 -5.47 10.81 2.62
C VAL A 14 -5.37 11.48 3.99
N VAL A 15 -4.42 12.40 4.17
CA VAL A 15 -4.28 13.16 5.43
C VAL A 15 -5.53 14.02 5.70
N ALA A 16 -6.10 14.67 4.68
CA ALA A 16 -7.33 15.44 4.82
C ALA A 16 -8.51 14.54 5.24
N THR A 17 -8.65 13.34 4.66
CA THR A 17 -9.66 12.36 5.07
C THR A 17 -9.47 11.92 6.52
N LEU A 18 -8.22 11.63 6.93
CA LEU A 18 -7.90 11.23 8.31
C LEU A 18 -8.23 12.32 9.32
N VAL A 19 -7.87 13.58 9.03
CA VAL A 19 -8.08 14.72 9.95
C VAL A 19 -9.54 15.16 9.98
N ALA A 20 -10.27 15.05 8.86
CA ALA A 20 -11.71 15.30 8.82
C ALA A 20 -12.48 14.32 9.73
N GLY A 21 -11.94 13.10 9.90
CA GLY A 21 -12.33 12.17 10.95
C GLY A 21 -13.72 11.56 10.82
N GLN A 22 -14.51 11.91 9.80
CA GLN A 22 -15.88 11.41 9.59
C GLN A 22 -16.22 11.29 8.09
N GLY A 23 -16.95 10.22 7.74
CA GLY A 23 -17.70 10.11 6.47
C GLY A 23 -17.01 9.43 5.29
N VAL A 24 -15.69 9.19 5.35
CA VAL A 24 -14.95 8.50 4.28
C VAL A 24 -13.93 7.54 4.89
N ASP A 25 -13.92 6.30 4.43
CA ASP A 25 -12.92 5.29 4.81
C ASP A 25 -11.56 5.64 4.14
N PRO A 26 -10.48 5.91 4.91
CA PRO A 26 -9.18 6.26 4.35
C PRO A 26 -8.38 5.05 3.85
N ARG A 27 -8.77 3.82 4.20
CA ARG A 27 -8.01 2.61 3.90
C ARG A 27 -7.70 2.43 2.41
N PRO A 28 -8.61 2.70 1.45
CA PRO A 28 -8.27 2.59 0.03
C PRO A 28 -7.08 3.49 -0.38
N GLY A 29 -6.95 4.66 0.24
CA GLY A 29 -5.82 5.56 -0.01
C GLY A 29 -4.54 5.12 0.70
N LEU A 30 -4.65 4.68 1.95
CA LEU A 30 -3.52 4.15 2.72
C LEU A 30 -2.93 2.88 2.10
N GLU A 31 -3.78 1.97 1.60
CA GLU A 31 -3.35 0.76 0.90
C GLU A 31 -2.61 1.07 -0.41
N ARG A 32 -3.04 2.11 -1.15
CA ARG A 32 -2.28 2.56 -2.34
C ARG A 32 -0.88 3.07 -2.00
N LEU A 33 -0.73 3.67 -0.81
CA LEU A 33 0.56 4.13 -0.29
C LEU A 33 1.39 3.00 0.34
N GLY A 34 0.87 1.76 0.38
CA GLY A 34 1.53 0.63 1.05
C GLY A 34 1.68 0.82 2.56
N ALA A 35 0.89 1.73 3.17
CA ALA A 35 1.02 2.08 4.57
C ALA A 35 0.34 1.03 5.45
N GLY A 36 1.09 0.48 6.43
CA GLY A 36 0.53 -0.37 7.48
C GLY A 36 0.28 0.35 8.81
N PHE A 37 0.89 1.53 8.99
CA PHE A 37 0.77 2.30 10.20
C PHE A 37 0.60 3.79 9.90
N VAL A 38 -0.09 4.49 10.79
CA VAL A 38 -0.13 5.95 10.82
C VAL A 38 0.47 6.41 12.14
N VAL A 39 1.35 7.42 12.06
CA VAL A 39 1.95 8.04 13.24
C VAL A 39 1.55 9.50 13.30
N LEU A 40 0.91 9.89 14.40
CA LEU A 40 0.74 11.29 14.77
C LEU A 40 1.91 11.68 15.68
N ARG A 41 2.88 12.40 15.11
CA ARG A 41 4.01 12.94 15.88
C ARG A 41 3.46 13.97 16.87
N SER A 42 3.66 13.71 18.16
CA SER A 42 3.20 14.58 19.23
C SER A 42 4.01 15.87 19.24
N ALA A 43 3.38 17.02 18.97
CA ALA A 43 4.05 18.32 19.02
C ALA A 43 3.58 19.20 20.20
N ASP A 44 2.38 18.98 20.74
CA ASP A 44 1.76 19.79 21.80
C ASP A 44 0.43 19.15 22.30
N THR A 45 -0.31 19.87 23.16
CA THR A 45 -1.61 19.46 23.73
C THR A 45 -2.71 19.29 22.67
N ALA A 46 -2.58 19.86 21.47
CA ALA A 46 -3.54 19.64 20.38
C ALA A 46 -3.43 18.21 19.79
N ALA A 47 -2.32 17.52 20.05
CA ALA A 47 -2.12 16.13 19.63
C ALA A 47 -3.09 15.17 20.32
N GLN A 48 -3.50 15.42 21.58
CA GLN A 48 -4.46 14.54 22.28
C GLN A 48 -5.84 14.58 21.65
N LEU A 49 -6.36 15.77 21.31
CA LEU A 49 -7.64 15.90 20.61
C LEU A 49 -7.59 15.24 19.23
N THR A 50 -6.49 15.43 18.51
CA THR A 50 -6.28 14.79 17.20
C THR A 50 -6.21 13.27 17.34
N ALA A 51 -5.51 12.75 18.34
CA ALA A 51 -5.45 11.32 18.62
C ALA A 51 -6.83 10.73 18.93
N SER A 52 -7.63 11.39 19.77
CA SER A 52 -9.01 10.95 20.05
C SER A 52 -9.90 10.94 18.81
N ARG A 53 -9.67 11.84 17.84
CA ARG A 53 -10.38 11.79 16.55
C ARG A 53 -9.91 10.64 15.68
N MET A 54 -8.61 10.35 15.68
CA MET A 54 -8.03 9.23 14.94
C MET A 54 -8.54 7.87 15.44
N ASP A 55 -8.83 7.74 16.74
CA ASP A 55 -9.44 6.52 17.31
C ASP A 55 -10.82 6.20 16.71
N ALA A 56 -11.53 7.19 16.18
CA ALA A 56 -12.84 7.03 15.54
C ALA A 56 -12.76 6.74 14.04
N VAL A 57 -11.56 6.77 13.44
CA VAL A 57 -11.38 6.57 12.00
C VAL A 57 -11.61 5.09 11.66
N PRO A 58 -12.51 4.77 10.70
CA PRO A 58 -12.73 3.41 10.26
C PRO A 58 -11.43 2.71 9.83
N GLY A 59 -11.17 1.56 10.43
CA GLY A 59 -10.02 0.73 10.10
C GLY A 59 -8.69 1.15 10.70
N LEU A 60 -8.66 2.15 11.58
CA LEU A 60 -7.51 2.39 12.45
C LEU A 60 -7.70 1.69 13.79
N VAL A 61 -6.66 1.01 14.25
CA VAL A 61 -6.61 0.37 15.58
C VAL A 61 -5.48 1.00 16.36
N ALA A 62 -5.81 1.66 17.48
CA ALA A 62 -4.82 2.28 18.34
C ALA A 62 -3.84 1.22 18.86
N VAL A 63 -2.54 1.46 18.63
CA VAL A 63 -1.44 0.70 19.26
C VAL A 63 -1.05 1.40 20.56
N GLY A 64 -1.08 2.74 20.57
CA GLY A 64 -0.82 3.56 21.75
C GLY A 64 0.21 4.66 21.50
N GLN A 65 0.63 5.31 22.57
CA GLN A 65 1.67 6.34 22.53
C GLN A 65 3.07 5.69 22.58
N THR A 66 3.96 6.18 21.72
CA THR A 66 5.37 5.77 21.60
C THR A 66 6.27 7.00 21.68
N ASP A 67 7.59 6.80 21.73
CA ASP A 67 8.58 7.89 21.73
C ASP A 67 8.51 8.75 20.45
N VAL A 68 7.95 8.22 19.36
CA VAL A 68 7.79 8.94 18.08
C VAL A 68 6.38 9.52 17.88
N GLY A 69 5.48 9.35 18.86
CA GLY A 69 4.10 9.84 18.82
C GLY A 69 3.04 8.76 19.00
N TRP A 70 1.79 9.09 18.71
CA TRP A 70 0.67 8.15 18.75
C TRP A 70 0.68 7.28 17.50
N LEU A 71 0.51 5.98 17.68
CA LEU A 71 0.61 4.97 16.64
C LEU A 71 -0.73 4.25 16.47
N TRP A 72 -1.19 4.16 15.23
CA TRP A 72 -2.31 3.32 14.83
C TRP A 72 -1.87 2.32 13.78
N ARG A 73 -2.36 1.09 13.93
CA ARG A 73 -2.29 0.04 12.93
C ARG A 73 -3.46 0.17 11.96
N ILE A 74 -3.21 0.02 10.67
CA ILE A 74 -4.25 0.03 9.63
C ILE A 74 -4.79 -1.38 9.45
N THR A 75 -6.11 -1.57 9.49
CA THR A 75 -6.71 -2.86 9.15
C THR A 75 -6.85 -3.01 7.64
N PRO A 76 -6.44 -4.16 7.05
CA PRO A 76 -6.69 -4.45 5.65
C PRO A 76 -8.19 -4.40 5.31
N LEU A 77 -8.54 -3.98 4.09
CA LEU A 77 -9.94 -3.98 3.63
C LEU A 77 -10.49 -5.40 3.43
N ASN A 78 -9.67 -6.30 2.89
CA ASN A 78 -10.13 -7.58 2.31
C ASN A 78 -9.48 -8.82 2.95
N GLN A 79 -8.73 -8.68 4.04
CA GLN A 79 -8.04 -9.80 4.68
C GLN A 79 -8.13 -9.72 6.21
N PRO A 80 -8.35 -10.85 6.90
CA PRO A 80 -8.15 -10.90 8.34
C PRO A 80 -6.67 -10.64 8.65
N VAL A 81 -6.39 -9.78 9.64
CA VAL A 81 -5.02 -9.59 10.14
C VAL A 81 -4.62 -10.87 10.86
N LEU A 82 -3.80 -11.70 10.22
CA LEU A 82 -3.35 -12.96 10.80
C LEU A 82 -2.06 -12.76 11.63
N GLN A 83 -1.18 -11.84 11.21
CA GLN A 83 0.05 -11.48 11.92
C GLN A 83 0.40 -9.98 11.82
N PRO A 84 1.19 -9.41 12.77
CA PRO A 84 1.61 -8.01 12.74
C PRO A 84 2.43 -7.60 11.51
N ALA A 85 3.08 -8.56 10.85
CA ALA A 85 3.82 -8.34 9.60
C ALA A 85 2.89 -8.22 8.37
N ASP A 86 1.62 -8.61 8.49
CA ASP A 86 0.61 -8.61 7.42
C ASP A 86 -0.11 -7.25 7.29
N VAL A 87 0.58 -6.15 7.60
CA VAL A 87 -0.08 -4.84 7.75
C VAL A 87 0.49 -3.82 6.78
N ALA A 88 1.80 -3.83 6.54
CA ALA A 88 2.42 -3.00 5.52
C ALA A 88 2.65 -3.84 4.25
N HIS A 89 1.74 -3.72 3.29
CA HIS A 89 1.87 -4.39 2.00
C HIS A 89 2.21 -3.37 0.93
N ARG A 90 3.50 -3.26 0.64
CA ARG A 90 3.99 -2.47 -0.49
C ARG A 90 3.56 -3.06 -1.84
N VAL A 91 3.11 -4.31 -1.91
CA VAL A 91 2.63 -4.94 -3.13
C VAL A 91 1.19 -5.39 -2.99
N ARG A 92 0.37 -5.04 -3.99
CA ARG A 92 -1.06 -5.37 -4.05
C ARG A 92 -1.44 -5.83 -5.44
N ILE A 93 -2.53 -6.60 -5.54
CA ILE A 93 -3.16 -6.95 -6.81
C ILE A 93 -4.41 -6.11 -6.97
N VAL A 94 -4.55 -5.50 -8.14
CA VAL A 94 -5.76 -4.77 -8.53
C VAL A 94 -6.47 -5.47 -9.67
N ASP A 95 -7.79 -5.37 -9.70
CA ASP A 95 -8.59 -5.76 -10.87
C ASP A 95 -8.47 -4.73 -12.02
N GLY A 96 -9.15 -5.02 -13.13
CA GLY A 96 -9.18 -4.11 -14.29
C GLY A 96 -9.85 -2.75 -14.03
N ALA A 97 -10.57 -2.60 -12.91
CA ALA A 97 -11.14 -1.32 -12.47
C ALA A 97 -10.21 -0.57 -11.49
N GLY A 98 -9.07 -1.16 -11.11
CA GLY A 98 -8.10 -0.57 -10.20
C GLY A 98 -8.41 -0.80 -8.71
N ALA A 99 -9.43 -1.59 -8.37
CA ALA A 99 -9.74 -1.92 -6.99
C ALA A 99 -8.77 -2.97 -6.45
N THR A 100 -8.26 -2.78 -5.22
CA THR A 100 -7.40 -3.76 -4.56
C THR A 100 -8.20 -5.03 -4.26
N VAL A 101 -7.79 -6.16 -4.83
CA VAL A 101 -8.44 -7.47 -4.64
C VAL A 101 -7.63 -8.43 -3.79
N ALA A 102 -6.31 -8.20 -3.66
CA ALA A 102 -5.47 -8.96 -2.75
C ALA A 102 -4.23 -8.16 -2.35
N LEU A 103 -3.74 -8.41 -1.13
CA LEU A 103 -2.43 -7.95 -0.67
C LEU A 103 -1.40 -9.06 -0.90
N VAL A 104 -0.20 -8.67 -1.29
CA VAL A 104 0.87 -9.61 -1.67
C VAL A 104 1.95 -9.54 -0.59
N PRO A 105 2.30 -10.67 0.05
CA PRO A 105 3.45 -10.75 0.93
C PRO A 105 4.71 -10.29 0.20
N SER A 106 5.47 -9.40 0.84
CA SER A 106 6.65 -8.77 0.24
C SER A 106 7.68 -8.45 1.33
N LYS A 107 8.94 -8.42 0.93
CA LYS A 107 10.06 -7.92 1.74
C LYS A 107 10.49 -6.54 1.23
N TYR A 108 11.62 -6.03 1.73
CA TYR A 108 12.09 -4.68 1.42
C TYR A 108 12.50 -4.47 -0.06
N ASP A 109 12.92 -5.51 -0.77
CA ASP A 109 13.42 -5.44 -2.15
C ASP A 109 12.96 -6.62 -3.03
N ASP A 110 12.42 -7.68 -2.45
CA ASP A 110 11.91 -8.85 -3.18
C ASP A 110 10.45 -9.22 -2.84
N VAL A 111 9.81 -9.85 -3.83
CA VAL A 111 8.61 -10.65 -3.68
C VAL A 111 8.91 -12.05 -4.19
N ASP A 112 8.54 -13.06 -3.43
CA ASP A 112 8.54 -14.46 -3.86
C ASP A 112 7.37 -15.17 -3.17
N THR A 113 6.23 -15.26 -3.86
CA THR A 113 5.01 -15.80 -3.27
C THR A 113 4.10 -16.43 -4.31
N ALA A 114 3.35 -17.43 -3.88
CA ALA A 114 2.24 -17.96 -4.65
C ALA A 114 1.11 -16.91 -4.70
N VAL A 115 0.48 -16.80 -5.86
CA VAL A 115 -0.65 -15.92 -6.12
C VAL A 115 -1.81 -16.75 -6.66
N ALA A 116 -2.99 -16.57 -6.09
CA ALA A 116 -4.20 -17.26 -6.54
C ALA A 116 -4.64 -16.77 -7.93
N ALA A 117 -5.47 -17.58 -8.60
CA ALA A 117 -6.16 -17.16 -9.82
C ALA A 117 -7.08 -15.96 -9.53
N GLY A 118 -7.37 -15.16 -10.55
CA GLY A 118 -8.18 -13.96 -10.44
C GLY A 118 -8.71 -13.49 -11.78
N PRO A 119 -9.42 -12.35 -11.81
CA PRO A 119 -10.02 -11.83 -13.04
C PRO A 119 -8.95 -11.45 -14.07
N GLU A 120 -9.31 -11.48 -15.35
CA GLU A 120 -8.48 -10.97 -16.43
C GLU A 120 -8.24 -9.46 -16.30
N GLY A 121 -7.13 -8.98 -16.87
CA GLY A 121 -6.75 -7.56 -16.83
C GLY A 121 -6.21 -7.09 -15.48
N ARG A 122 -6.01 -7.99 -14.51
CA ARG A 122 -5.44 -7.66 -13.21
C ARG A 122 -3.97 -7.25 -13.30
N LEU A 123 -3.57 -6.36 -12.40
CA LEU A 123 -2.18 -5.91 -12.28
C LEU A 123 -1.66 -6.25 -10.89
N VAL A 124 -0.36 -6.55 -10.80
CA VAL A 124 0.37 -6.41 -9.53
C VAL A 124 0.98 -5.01 -9.49
N VAL A 125 0.77 -4.29 -8.39
CA VAL A 125 1.13 -2.87 -8.22
C VAL A 125 2.00 -2.73 -6.97
N LEU A 126 3.12 -2.03 -7.11
CA LEU A 126 4.02 -1.67 -6.02
C LEU A 126 3.64 -0.28 -5.51
N ALA A 127 3.79 -0.03 -4.22
CA ALA A 127 3.56 1.27 -3.60
C ALA A 127 4.72 2.26 -3.84
N GLU A 128 5.60 1.98 -4.80
CA GLU A 128 6.69 2.87 -5.21
C GLU A 128 6.40 3.52 -6.55
N ARG A 129 7.08 4.65 -6.78
CA ARG A 129 7.13 5.27 -8.09
C ARG A 129 7.62 4.29 -9.15
N ALA A 130 7.07 4.42 -10.36
CA ALA A 130 7.57 3.73 -11.54
C ALA A 130 9.08 3.93 -11.68
N ASP A 131 9.83 2.83 -11.75
CA ASP A 131 11.29 2.83 -11.83
C ASP A 131 11.72 1.64 -12.71
N PRO A 132 12.55 1.86 -13.75
CA PRO A 132 12.99 0.81 -14.66
C PRO A 132 13.87 -0.27 -14.02
N GLY A 133 14.37 -0.06 -12.80
CA GLY A 133 15.09 -1.07 -12.02
C GLY A 133 14.19 -2.21 -11.52
N TRP A 134 12.87 -2.05 -11.54
CA TRP A 134 11.94 -3.11 -11.17
C TRP A 134 11.73 -4.12 -12.31
N SER A 135 11.82 -5.41 -11.99
CA SER A 135 11.41 -6.50 -12.88
C SER A 135 10.55 -7.52 -12.13
N ALA A 136 9.58 -8.09 -12.84
CA ALA A 136 8.67 -9.10 -12.32
C ALA A 136 8.58 -10.30 -13.25
N TRP A 137 8.33 -11.47 -12.67
CA TRP A 137 8.16 -12.75 -13.35
C TRP A 137 6.98 -13.51 -12.77
N PHE A 138 6.31 -14.28 -13.61
CA PHE A 138 5.25 -15.21 -13.23
C PHE A 138 5.55 -16.59 -13.80
N ASP A 139 5.71 -17.57 -12.91
CA ASP A 139 6.21 -18.92 -13.26
C ASP A 139 7.48 -18.87 -14.13
N GLY A 140 8.40 -17.97 -13.77
CA GLY A 140 9.67 -17.75 -14.48
C GLY A 140 9.59 -16.96 -15.78
N ARG A 141 8.39 -16.58 -16.25
CA ARG A 141 8.21 -15.74 -17.45
C ARG A 141 8.15 -14.26 -17.08
N LYS A 142 8.96 -13.43 -17.74
CA LYS A 142 9.00 -11.99 -17.47
C LYS A 142 7.65 -11.35 -17.77
N LEU A 143 7.15 -10.55 -16.83
CA LEU A 143 5.90 -9.81 -16.97
C LEU A 143 6.12 -8.49 -17.71
N THR A 144 5.08 -8.03 -18.38
CA THR A 144 5.05 -6.70 -19.00
C THR A 144 4.93 -5.63 -17.92
N ALA A 145 5.91 -4.73 -17.86
CA ALA A 145 5.88 -3.56 -16.99
C ALA A 145 4.86 -2.53 -17.49
N THR A 146 4.17 -1.88 -16.56
CA THR A 146 3.20 -0.82 -16.79
C THR A 146 3.14 0.09 -15.55
N THR A 147 2.15 0.97 -15.46
CA THR A 147 1.92 1.82 -14.29
C THR A 147 0.47 1.79 -13.81
N SER A 148 0.24 2.12 -12.55
CA SER A 148 -1.07 2.39 -11.97
C SER A 148 -1.04 3.78 -11.32
N GLY A 149 -1.39 4.81 -12.09
CA GLY A 149 -1.06 6.20 -11.73
C GLY A 149 0.47 6.39 -11.74
N SER A 150 1.03 6.94 -10.66
CA SER A 150 2.48 7.10 -10.49
C SER A 150 3.21 5.81 -10.06
N ALA A 151 2.46 4.76 -9.71
CA ALA A 151 3.00 3.54 -9.15
C ALA A 151 3.53 2.56 -10.21
N GLN A 152 4.63 1.87 -9.91
CA GLN A 152 5.11 0.74 -10.72
C GLN A 152 4.08 -0.40 -10.72
N ALA A 153 3.79 -0.97 -11.88
CA ALA A 153 2.90 -2.12 -11.99
C ALA A 153 3.37 -3.12 -13.04
N PHE A 154 2.80 -4.32 -13.00
CA PHE A 154 3.02 -5.36 -14.01
C PHE A 154 1.71 -6.07 -14.34
N THR A 155 1.51 -6.40 -15.61
CA THR A 155 0.36 -7.20 -16.04
C THR A 155 0.46 -8.60 -15.44
N LEU A 156 -0.55 -9.00 -14.68
CA LEU A 156 -0.56 -10.27 -13.96
C LEU A 156 -1.54 -11.25 -14.64
N PRO A 157 -1.11 -12.48 -15.02
CA PRO A 157 -2.01 -13.46 -15.61
C PRO A 157 -3.20 -13.81 -14.71
N ALA A 158 -4.34 -14.17 -15.29
CA ALA A 158 -5.54 -14.58 -14.55
C ALA A 158 -5.38 -15.92 -13.81
N THR A 159 -4.39 -16.74 -14.17
CA THR A 159 -4.13 -18.04 -13.57
C THR A 159 -3.45 -17.93 -12.20
N ALA A 160 -3.54 -19.00 -11.40
CA ALA A 160 -2.71 -19.14 -10.21
C ALA A 160 -1.26 -19.48 -10.62
N GLY A 161 -0.27 -19.10 -9.80
CA GLY A 161 1.14 -19.34 -10.08
C GLY A 161 2.08 -18.62 -9.12
N GLN A 162 3.38 -18.73 -9.37
CA GLN A 162 4.43 -18.13 -8.56
C GLN A 162 4.82 -16.75 -9.08
N LEU A 163 4.69 -15.73 -8.24
CA LEU A 163 5.11 -14.37 -8.54
C LEU A 163 6.48 -14.09 -7.92
N THR A 164 7.40 -13.59 -8.73
CA THR A 164 8.69 -13.05 -8.27
C THR A 164 8.85 -11.61 -8.72
N ILE A 165 9.25 -10.71 -7.84
CA ILE A 165 9.58 -9.31 -8.14
C ILE A 165 10.93 -8.98 -7.52
N ARG A 166 11.79 -8.26 -8.24
CA ARG A 166 13.11 -7.83 -7.77
C ARG A 166 13.42 -6.41 -8.24
N TYR A 167 14.19 -5.71 -7.43
CA TYR A 167 14.82 -4.45 -7.80
C TYR A 167 16.29 -4.68 -8.14
N ASP A 168 16.67 -4.37 -9.37
CA ASP A 168 18.07 -4.34 -9.80
C ASP A 168 18.47 -2.87 -9.99
N PRO A 169 19.24 -2.28 -9.05
CA PRO A 169 19.63 -0.88 -9.17
C PRO A 169 20.53 -0.68 -10.39
N PRO A 170 20.34 0.40 -11.17
CA PRO A 170 21.10 0.64 -12.40
C PRO A 170 22.59 0.97 -12.18
N TRP A 171 23.05 1.01 -10.93
CA TRP A 171 24.42 1.30 -10.53
C TRP A 171 25.13 0.10 -9.86
N ALA A 172 24.47 -1.07 -9.79
CA ALA A 172 25.04 -2.31 -9.27
C ALA A 172 26.06 -2.93 -10.23
#